data_AF-A0A5C7S105-F1
#
_entry.id   AF-A0A5C7S105-F1
#
_cell.length_a   1.000
_cell.length_b   1.000
_cell.length_c   1.000
_cell.angle_alpha   90.00
_cell.angle_beta   90.00
_cell.angle_gamma   90.00
#
_symmetry.space_group_name_H-M   'P 1'
#
loop_
_entity.id
_entity.type
_entity.pdbx_description
1 polymer ?
#
loop_
_entity_poly.entity_id
_entity_poly.type
_entity_poly.pdbx_seq_one_letter_code
_entity_poly.pdbx_strand_id
1 'polypeptide(L)'
;LVTISRRSDALMRKALAHRYDDTPSVVWRGPQDGDNPYAGLLAWADRIVCSPDSVNMISEACATDAPVFVFDPSRVSGRPRRFLDALLARGRIRAMDARLHPFDAEPLRETARVAPLVRDRLGDI
;
A
#
# COMPACT_ATOMS: atom_id res chain seq x y z
N LEU A 1 7.21 -4.63 10.22
CA LEU A 1 7.39 -3.22 9.79
C LEU A 1 6.04 -2.52 9.78
N VAL A 2 5.90 -1.37 10.45
CA VAL A 2 4.64 -0.62 10.55
C VAL A 2 4.91 0.84 10.25
N THR A 3 4.33 1.36 9.17
CA THR A 3 4.44 2.78 8.81
C THR A 3 3.14 3.50 9.12
N ILE A 4 3.23 4.76 9.55
CA ILE A 4 2.08 5.57 9.96
C ILE A 4 2.07 6.88 9.17
N SER A 5 0.88 7.31 8.76
CA SER A 5 0.70 8.55 8.00
C SER A 5 0.50 9.75 8.93
N ARG A 6 0.60 10.97 8.37
CA ARG A 6 0.35 12.25 9.06
C ARG A 6 -1.03 12.34 9.73
N ARG A 7 -2.01 11.53 9.31
CA ARG A 7 -3.37 11.52 9.83
C ARG A 7 -3.60 10.59 11.02
N SER A 8 -2.60 9.79 11.39
CA SER A 8 -2.72 8.88 12.55
C SER A 8 -2.80 9.71 13.83
N ASP A 9 -3.70 9.40 14.76
CA ASP A 9 -3.76 10.12 16.04
C ASP A 9 -2.68 9.64 17.02
N ALA A 10 -2.50 10.37 18.13
CA ALA A 10 -1.46 10.06 19.10
C ALA A 10 -1.67 8.74 19.85
N LEU A 11 -2.93 8.32 20.02
CA LEU A 11 -3.31 7.13 20.78
C LEU A 11 -3.00 5.87 19.95
N MET A 12 -3.32 5.92 18.65
CA MET A 12 -2.97 4.90 17.66
C MET A 12 -1.45 4.78 17.48
N ARG A 13 -0.72 5.91 17.44
CA ARG A 13 0.76 5.89 17.41
C ARG A 13 1.36 5.17 18.61
N LYS A 14 0.85 5.45 19.82
CA LYS A 14 1.37 4.88 21.08
C LYS A 14 1.03 3.39 21.21
N ALA A 15 -0.18 3.01 20.82
CA ALA A 15 -0.61 1.61 20.82
C ALA A 15 0.20 0.76 19.83
N LEU A 16 0.51 1.30 18.65
CA LEU A 16 1.34 0.60 17.66
C LEU A 16 2.79 0.45 18.17
N ALA A 17 3.38 1.47 18.77
CA ALA A 17 4.73 1.35 19.37
C ALA A 17 4.79 0.23 20.41
N HIS A 18 3.92 0.27 21.42
CA HIS A 18 3.88 -0.73 22.50
C HIS A 18 3.58 -2.15 21.99
N ARG A 19 2.84 -2.31 20.89
CA ARG A 19 2.50 -3.62 20.34
C ARG A 19 3.70 -4.32 19.69
N TYR A 20 4.68 -3.57 19.22
CA TYR A 20 5.80 -4.06 18.41
C TYR A 20 7.18 -3.77 19.02
N ASP A 21 7.27 -3.34 20.28
CA ASP A 21 8.55 -3.07 20.96
C ASP A 21 9.51 -4.28 20.92
N ASP A 22 8.99 -5.52 20.96
CA ASP A 22 9.79 -6.76 20.87
C ASP A 22 9.97 -7.31 19.44
N THR A 23 9.50 -6.58 18.42
CA THR A 23 9.63 -6.96 17.01
C THR A 23 10.59 -6.00 16.34
N PRO A 24 11.61 -6.48 15.58
CA PRO A 24 12.44 -5.60 14.76
C PRO A 24 11.55 -4.77 13.83
N SER A 25 11.32 -3.51 14.18
CA SER A 25 10.34 -2.65 13.52
C SER A 25 10.92 -1.26 13.34
N VAL A 26 10.83 -0.76 12.12
CA VAL A 26 11.10 0.65 11.81
C VAL A 26 9.76 1.37 11.80
N VAL A 27 9.65 2.39 12.65
CA VAL A 27 8.46 3.24 12.77
C VAL A 27 8.83 4.65 12.39
N TRP A 28 8.57 5.02 11.14
CA TRP A 28 8.72 6.39 10.65
C TRP A 28 7.40 7.17 10.84
N ARG A 29 7.48 8.31 11.55
CA ARG A 29 6.34 9.14 11.97
C ARG A 29 6.35 10.50 11.29
N GLY A 30 7.48 10.87 10.67
CA GLY A 30 7.65 12.13 9.98
C GLY A 30 9.13 12.48 9.78
N PRO A 31 9.42 13.63 9.16
CA PRO A 31 10.79 14.06 8.84
C PRO A 31 11.75 14.12 10.03
N GLN A 32 11.24 14.26 11.26
CA GLN A 32 12.03 14.22 12.48
C GLN A 32 12.71 12.85 12.73
N ASP A 33 12.20 11.78 12.11
CA ASP A 33 12.76 10.43 12.18
C ASP A 33 13.76 10.17 11.03
N GLY A 34 14.15 11.21 10.28
CA GLY A 34 15.01 11.14 9.11
C GLY A 34 14.26 11.00 7.79
N ASP A 35 15.01 10.63 6.74
CA ASP A 35 14.47 10.41 5.40
C ASP A 35 13.40 9.31 5.40
N ASN A 36 12.38 9.49 4.55
CA ASN A 36 11.29 8.52 4.46
C ASN A 36 11.80 7.19 3.88
N PRO A 37 11.84 6.09 4.65
CA PRO A 37 12.42 4.83 4.19
C PRO A 37 11.53 4.09 3.17
N TYR A 38 10.32 4.59 2.93
CA TYR A 38 9.24 3.89 2.21
C TYR A 38 9.64 3.26 0.87
N ALA A 39 10.45 3.95 0.05
CA ALA A 39 10.90 3.38 -1.23
C ALA A 39 11.76 2.12 -1.04
N GLY A 40 12.69 2.14 -0.08
CA GLY A 40 13.48 0.96 0.27
C GLY A 40 12.63 -0.15 0.87
N LEU A 41 11.62 0.20 1.66
CA LEU A 41 10.67 -0.76 2.23
C LEU A 41 9.87 -1.48 1.14
N LEU A 42 9.39 -0.76 0.12
CA LEU A 42 8.70 -1.36 -1.03
C LEU A 42 9.61 -2.31 -1.81
N ALA A 43 10.88 -1.96 -1.99
CA ALA A 43 11.82 -2.76 -2.78
C ALA A 43 12.22 -4.09 -2.11
N TRP A 44 12.20 -4.16 -0.78
CA TRP A 44 12.69 -5.30 -0.01
C TRP A 44 11.61 -6.07 0.76
N ALA A 45 10.34 -5.68 0.64
CA ALA A 45 9.28 -6.33 1.38
C ALA A 45 8.96 -7.73 0.84
N ASP A 46 8.95 -8.74 1.73
CA ASP A 46 8.39 -10.06 1.40
C ASP A 46 6.87 -10.02 1.25
N ARG A 47 6.20 -9.12 1.99
CA ARG A 47 4.75 -8.89 1.99
C ARG A 47 4.46 -7.45 2.40
N ILE A 48 3.41 -6.87 1.83
CA ILE A 48 3.01 -5.49 2.13
C ILE A 48 1.58 -5.48 2.67
N VAL A 49 1.35 -4.74 3.75
CA VAL A 49 0.00 -4.47 4.26
C VAL A 49 -0.25 -2.97 4.20
N CYS A 50 -1.34 -2.56 3.54
CA CYS A 50 -1.74 -1.17 3.42
C CYS A 50 -3.03 -0.90 4.20
N SER A 51 -3.18 0.35 4.68
CA SER A 51 -4.49 0.85 5.10
C SER A 51 -5.41 1.03 3.89
N PRO A 52 -6.73 0.93 4.06
CA PRO A 52 -7.67 0.91 2.93
C PRO A 52 -7.94 2.29 2.31
N ASP A 53 -7.52 3.37 2.97
CA ASP A 53 -7.84 4.76 2.61
C ASP A 53 -6.81 5.44 1.70
N SER A 54 -5.63 4.84 1.52
CA SER A 54 -4.52 5.44 0.75
C SER A 54 -4.35 4.81 -0.63
N VAL A 55 -5.08 5.35 -1.62
CA VAL A 55 -4.98 4.89 -3.02
C VAL A 55 -3.55 4.96 -3.56
N ASN A 56 -2.80 6.02 -3.23
CA ASN A 56 -1.42 6.17 -3.70
C ASN A 56 -0.52 5.06 -3.14
N MET A 57 -0.56 4.82 -1.83
CA MET A 57 0.28 3.79 -1.21
C MET A 57 -0.07 2.39 -1.72
N ILE A 58 -1.36 2.09 -1.85
CA ILE A 58 -1.79 0.81 -2.42
C ILE A 58 -1.30 0.67 -3.86
N SER A 59 -1.36 1.75 -4.67
CA SER A 59 -0.89 1.73 -6.06
C SER A 59 0.61 1.49 -6.15
N GLU A 60 1.41 2.16 -5.32
CA GLU A 60 2.86 1.97 -5.26
C GLU A 60 3.23 0.55 -4.79
N ALA A 61 2.56 0.05 -3.76
CA ALA A 61 2.71 -1.35 -3.32
C ALA A 61 2.38 -2.33 -4.44
N CYS A 62 1.30 -2.06 -5.20
CA CYS A 62 0.89 -2.90 -6.31
C CYS A 62 1.86 -2.88 -7.50
N ALA A 63 2.80 -1.92 -7.56
CA ALA A 63 3.84 -1.85 -8.58
C ALA A 63 5.09 -2.70 -8.24
N THR A 64 5.12 -3.33 -7.07
CA THR A 64 6.13 -4.32 -6.66
C THR A 64 5.70 -5.75 -7.02
N ASP A 65 6.59 -6.71 -6.90
CA ASP A 65 6.28 -8.16 -6.98
C ASP A 65 5.72 -8.72 -5.67
N ALA A 66 5.75 -7.94 -4.59
CA ALA A 66 5.31 -8.43 -3.29
C ALA A 66 3.79 -8.68 -3.25
N PRO A 67 3.32 -9.71 -2.53
CA PRO A 67 1.93 -9.89 -2.18
C PRO A 67 1.43 -8.69 -1.36
N VAL A 68 0.33 -8.07 -1.80
CA VAL A 68 -0.25 -6.89 -1.16
C VAL A 68 -1.56 -7.25 -0.46
N PHE A 69 -1.64 -6.91 0.82
CA PHE A 69 -2.83 -7.07 1.63
C PHE A 69 -3.38 -5.71 2.03
N VAL A 70 -4.71 -5.63 2.14
CA VAL A 70 -5.38 -4.42 2.63
C VAL A 70 -6.06 -4.72 3.95
N PHE A 71 -5.73 -3.94 4.97
CA PHE A 71 -6.35 -4.03 6.28
C PHE A 71 -7.80 -3.56 6.21
N ASP A 72 -8.74 -4.47 6.46
CA ASP A 72 -10.20 -4.22 6.52
C ASP A 72 -10.71 -3.33 5.35
N PRO A 73 -10.76 -3.86 4.11
CA PRO A 73 -11.25 -3.13 2.94
C PRO A 73 -12.69 -2.61 3.09
N SER A 74 -13.49 -3.22 3.97
CA SER A 74 -14.88 -2.80 4.23
C SER A 74 -15.00 -1.48 4.99
N ARG A 75 -13.93 -0.99 5.62
CA ARG A 75 -13.94 0.31 6.34
C ARG A 75 -14.10 1.52 5.45
N VAL A 76 -13.80 1.40 4.15
CA VAL A 76 -13.92 2.50 3.20
C VAL A 76 -15.11 2.32 2.29
N SER A 77 -15.68 3.44 1.85
CA SER A 77 -16.79 3.52 0.91
C SER A 77 -16.44 4.45 -0.25
N GLY A 78 -17.34 4.58 -1.24
CA GLY A 78 -17.17 5.52 -2.34
C GLY A 78 -15.99 5.19 -3.26
N ARG A 79 -15.19 6.20 -3.62
CA ARG A 79 -14.10 6.07 -4.60
C ARG A 79 -12.97 5.12 -4.15
N PRO A 80 -12.43 5.21 -2.93
CA PRO A 80 -11.43 4.25 -2.45
C PRO A 80 -11.95 2.81 -2.49
N ARG A 81 -13.22 2.58 -2.11
CA ARG A 81 -13.82 1.25 -2.15
C ARG A 81 -13.85 0.66 -3.56
N ARG A 82 -14.33 1.43 -4.55
CA ARG A 82 -14.34 0.99 -5.96
C ARG A 82 -12.95 0.63 -6.48
N PHE A 83 -11.93 1.39 -6.04
CA PHE A 83 -10.55 1.10 -6.39
C PHE A 83 -10.07 -0.23 -5.77
N LEU A 84 -10.35 -0.47 -4.49
CA LEU A 84 -10.05 -1.74 -3.84
C LEU A 84 -10.77 -2.92 -4.51
N ASP A 85 -12.06 -2.76 -4.83
CA ASP A 85 -12.84 -3.81 -5.50
C ASP A 85 -12.24 -4.17 -6.87
N ALA A 86 -11.78 -3.18 -7.63
CA ALA A 86 -11.11 -3.42 -8.91
C ALA A 86 -9.79 -4.19 -8.74
N LEU A 87 -9.00 -3.89 -7.70
CA LEU A 87 -7.77 -4.62 -7.42
C LEU A 87 -8.02 -6.03 -6.88
N LEU A 88 -9.04 -6.21 -6.04
CA LEU A 88 -9.48 -7.51 -5.54
C LEU A 88 -9.94 -8.41 -6.69
N ALA A 89 -10.75 -7.88 -7.61
CA ALA A 89 -11.21 -8.61 -8.80
C ALA A 89 -10.07 -9.02 -9.72
N ARG A 90 -8.99 -8.22 -9.79
CA ARG A 90 -7.77 -8.54 -10.54
C ARG A 90 -6.84 -9.50 -9.79
N GLY A 91 -7.16 -9.87 -8.55
CA GLY A 91 -6.29 -10.67 -7.69
C GLY A 91 -4.99 -9.97 -7.28
N ARG A 92 -4.84 -8.66 -7.51
CA ARG A 92 -3.61 -7.93 -7.18
C ARG A 92 -3.46 -7.73 -5.68
N ILE A 93 -4.57 -7.57 -4.97
CA ILE A 93 -4.60 -7.44 -3.52
C ILE A 93 -5.47 -8.52 -2.91
N ARG A 94 -5.26 -8.80 -1.62
CA ARG A 94 -6.20 -9.57 -0.78
C ARG A 94 -6.58 -8.79 0.46
N ALA A 95 -7.72 -9.11 1.05
CA ALA A 95 -8.00 -8.65 2.41
C ALA A 95 -6.97 -9.28 3.37
N MET A 96 -6.48 -8.50 4.32
CA MET A 96 -5.60 -9.02 5.37
C MET A 96 -6.33 -10.07 6.21
N ASP A 97 -5.69 -11.22 6.38
CA ASP A 97 -6.04 -12.22 7.39
C ASP A 97 -4.86 -12.40 8.38
N ALA A 98 -5.03 -13.26 9.38
CA ALA A 98 -4.01 -13.50 10.40
C ALA A 98 -2.75 -14.23 9.88
N ARG A 99 -2.82 -14.86 8.71
CA ARG A 99 -1.75 -15.73 8.17
C ARG A 99 -0.95 -15.04 7.06
N LEU A 100 -1.55 -14.03 6.41
CA LEU A 100 -0.99 -13.29 5.29
C LEU A 100 -0.43 -14.20 4.20
N HIS A 101 -1.08 -15.34 3.90
CA HIS A 101 -0.53 -16.35 3.02
C HIS A 101 -0.05 -15.74 1.69
N PRO A 102 1.22 -15.99 1.29
CA PRO A 102 1.79 -15.37 0.11
C PRO A 102 1.03 -15.85 -1.13
N PHE A 103 1.01 -15.01 -2.15
CA PHE A 103 0.38 -15.32 -3.42
C PHE A 103 1.09 -14.59 -4.54
N ASP A 104 1.17 -15.25 -5.69
CA ASP A 104 1.73 -14.63 -6.89
C ASP A 104 0.76 -13.58 -7.40
N ALA A 105 1.29 -12.42 -7.78
CA ALA A 105 0.53 -11.33 -8.34
C ALA A 105 1.39 -10.54 -9.33
N GLU A 106 0.84 -10.24 -10.50
CA GLU A 106 1.54 -9.46 -11.51
C GLU A 106 1.64 -7.98 -11.07
N PRO A 107 2.84 -7.38 -11.08
CA PRO A 107 3.00 -5.96 -10.79
C PRO A 107 2.21 -5.07 -11.75
N LEU A 108 1.61 -4.01 -11.20
CA LEU A 108 0.93 -3.02 -12.02
C LEU A 108 1.94 -2.12 -12.73
N ARG A 109 1.87 -2.10 -14.07
CA ARG A 109 2.62 -1.20 -14.95
C ARG A 109 1.68 -0.25 -15.70
N GLU A 110 0.81 0.42 -14.95
CA GLU A 110 -0.29 1.22 -15.52
C GLU A 110 0.20 2.42 -16.33
N THR A 111 1.28 3.09 -15.93
CA THR A 111 1.85 4.20 -16.72
C THR A 111 2.26 3.74 -18.10
N ALA A 112 2.96 2.61 -18.20
CA ALA A 112 3.38 2.04 -19.48
C ALA A 112 2.16 1.63 -20.34
N ARG A 113 1.09 1.13 -19.70
CA ARG A 113 -0.16 0.74 -20.36
C ARG A 113 -0.98 1.94 -20.86
N VAL A 114 -1.04 3.02 -20.08
CA VAL A 114 -1.92 4.17 -20.33
C VAL A 114 -1.26 5.24 -21.20
N ALA A 115 0.06 5.40 -21.14
CA ALA A 115 0.80 6.36 -21.95
C ALA A 115 0.47 6.30 -23.47
N PRO A 116 0.47 5.14 -24.16
CA PRO A 116 0.10 5.08 -25.57
C PRO A 116 -1.38 5.45 -25.80
N LEU A 117 -2.29 5.01 -24.92
CA LEU A 117 -3.72 5.32 -25.01
C LEU A 117 -4.04 6.81 -24.87
N VAL A 118 -3.20 7.54 -24.14
CA VAL A 118 -3.28 9.00 -23.99
C VAL A 118 -2.75 9.68 -25.25
N ARG A 119 -1.60 9.24 -25.77
CA ARG A 119 -1.02 9.73 -27.02
C ARG A 119 -2.01 9.63 -28.19
N ASP A 120 -2.63 8.46 -28.36
CA ASP A 120 -3.60 8.22 -29.44
C ASP A 120 -4.84 9.12 -29.35
N ARG A 121 -5.23 9.54 -28.13
CA ARG A 121 -6.42 10.37 -27.89
C ARG A 121 -6.17 11.86 -27.96
N LEU A 122 -4.96 12.29 -27.60
CA LEU A 122 -4.59 13.71 -27.56
C LEU A 122 -3.83 14.16 -28.81
N GLY A 123 -3.37 13.23 -29.65
CA GLY A 123 -2.48 13.52 -30.77
C GLY A 123 -1.06 13.85 -30.29
N ASP A 124 -0.12 13.92 -31.23
CA ASP A 124 1.22 14.46 -30.94
C ASP A 124 1.07 15.97 -30.67
N ILE A 125 1.18 16.37 -29.40
CA ILE A 125 1.29 17.78 -28.98
C ILE A 125 2.73 18.23 -29.15
#